data_AF-A0A3B9XJ70-F1
#
_entry.id   AF-A0A3B9XJ70-F1
#
_cell.length_a   1.000
_cell.length_b   1.000
_cell.length_c   1.000
_cell.angle_alpha   90.00
_cell.angle_beta   90.00
_cell.angle_gamma   90.00
#
_symmetry.space_group_name_H-M   'P 1'
#
loop_
_entity.id
_entity.type
_entity.pdbx_description
1 polymer ?
#
loop_
_entity_poly.entity_id
_entity_poly.type
_entity_poly.pdbx_seq_one_letter_code
_entity_poly.pdbx_strand_id
1 'polypeptide(L)'
;MPNSGDIAPEWDELALEVGKFMRYWGFKVIHGRIWTHIFLSKKPLDAGTLMERFGLSKALMSLSLKDLLTYKVILEGPKSDKGTQTYVANPNILEVILNVLRRREKRMLAELKTSQELLLSVARKNEEPLALNLENLEAMGEMITQAQCTLEAMLELSNIDFKSFEFLNQISSTPLESDS
;
A
#
# COMPACT_ATOMS: atom_id res chain seq x y z
N MET A 1 -27.34 -23.88 -9.91
CA MET A 1 -26.10 -24.13 -10.69
C MET A 1 -24.95 -23.61 -9.84
N PRO A 2 -24.11 -24.45 -9.21
CA PRO A 2 -22.93 -23.94 -8.52
C PRO A 2 -21.91 -23.62 -9.60
N ASN A 3 -21.62 -22.33 -9.82
CA ASN A 3 -20.73 -21.88 -10.88
C ASN A 3 -19.67 -20.97 -10.27
N SER A 4 -18.41 -21.20 -10.64
CA SER A 4 -17.16 -20.82 -9.96
C SER A 4 -16.83 -21.75 -8.78
N GLY A 5 -15.76 -22.54 -8.93
CA GLY A 5 -15.39 -23.60 -8.00
C GLY A 5 -15.34 -23.10 -6.56
N ASP A 6 -15.95 -23.86 -5.66
CA ASP A 6 -16.17 -23.48 -4.25
C ASP A 6 -14.88 -22.88 -3.66
N ILE A 7 -14.97 -21.60 -3.33
CA ILE A 7 -13.94 -20.91 -2.56
C ILE A 7 -14.01 -21.55 -1.17
N ALA A 8 -12.97 -22.31 -0.83
CA ALA A 8 -12.88 -22.93 0.47
C ALA A 8 -12.99 -21.86 1.59
N PRO A 9 -13.71 -22.10 2.69
CA PRO A 9 -13.86 -21.12 3.77
C PRO A 9 -12.52 -20.57 4.30
N GLU A 10 -11.48 -21.40 4.28
CA GLU A 10 -10.11 -21.06 4.68
C GLU A 10 -9.48 -19.98 3.78
N TRP A 11 -9.90 -19.87 2.51
CA TRP A 11 -9.47 -18.79 1.62
C TRP A 11 -10.01 -17.46 2.14
N ASP A 12 -11.31 -17.38 2.46
CA ASP A 12 -11.90 -16.16 3.00
C ASP A 12 -11.32 -15.79 4.38
N GLU A 13 -10.98 -16.77 5.21
CA GLU A 13 -10.28 -16.55 6.48
C GLU A 13 -8.89 -15.95 6.27
N LEU A 14 -8.08 -16.54 5.38
CA LEU A 14 -6.78 -15.98 5.01
C LEU A 14 -6.90 -14.57 4.43
N ALA A 15 -7.89 -14.35 3.56
CA ALA A 15 -8.18 -13.04 2.98
C ALA A 15 -8.54 -12.00 4.05
N LEU A 16 -9.22 -12.42 5.13
CA LEU A 16 -9.52 -11.57 6.26
C LEU A 16 -8.24 -11.21 7.05
N GLU A 17 -7.35 -12.16 7.31
CA GLU A 17 -6.07 -11.91 7.98
C GLU A 17 -5.17 -10.98 7.16
N VAL A 18 -5.08 -11.20 5.85
CA VAL A 18 -4.38 -10.27 4.94
C VAL A 18 -5.04 -8.89 4.97
N GLY A 19 -6.36 -8.82 5.02
CA GLY A 19 -7.10 -7.57 5.21
C GLY A 19 -6.75 -6.84 6.51
N LYS A 20 -6.60 -7.58 7.63
CA LYS A 20 -6.16 -7.01 8.92
C LYS A 20 -4.73 -6.48 8.84
N PHE A 21 -3.82 -7.24 8.21
CA PHE A 21 -2.44 -6.81 7.96
C PHE A 21 -2.39 -5.54 7.10
N MET A 22 -3.10 -5.51 5.98
CA MET A 22 -3.13 -4.32 5.11
C MET A 22 -3.75 -3.10 5.80
N ARG A 23 -4.67 -3.30 6.75
CA ARG A 23 -5.23 -2.22 7.58
C ARG A 23 -4.20 -1.58 8.49
N TYR A 24 -3.21 -2.31 8.99
CA TYR A 24 -2.09 -1.71 9.73
C TYR A 24 -1.33 -0.70 8.85
N TRP A 25 -1.14 -1.04 7.58
CA TRP A 25 -0.60 -0.14 6.56
C TRP A 25 -1.64 0.84 5.99
N GLY A 26 -2.79 1.01 6.68
CA GLY A 26 -3.91 1.92 6.42
C GLY A 26 -4.57 1.81 5.05
N PHE A 27 -4.61 0.61 4.49
CA PHE A 27 -5.64 0.23 3.54
C PHE A 27 -6.92 -0.17 4.28
N LYS A 28 -8.02 -0.36 3.54
CA LYS A 28 -9.25 -0.92 4.09
C LYS A 28 -9.13 -2.45 4.12
N VAL A 29 -9.82 -3.12 5.05
CA VAL A 29 -9.84 -4.60 5.12
C VAL A 29 -10.26 -5.21 3.78
N ILE A 30 -11.24 -4.59 3.11
CA ILE A 30 -11.72 -5.06 1.81
C ILE A 30 -10.64 -5.01 0.72
N HIS A 31 -9.66 -4.10 0.80
CA HIS A 31 -8.55 -4.04 -0.14
C HIS A 31 -7.69 -5.31 -0.05
N GLY A 32 -7.38 -5.76 1.17
CA GLY A 32 -6.63 -6.99 1.36
C GLY A 32 -7.40 -8.23 0.94
N ARG A 33 -8.70 -8.27 1.22
CA ARG A 33 -9.55 -9.36 0.73
C ARG A 33 -9.55 -9.43 -0.80
N ILE A 34 -9.81 -8.32 -1.50
CA ILE A 34 -9.79 -8.27 -2.97
C ILE A 34 -8.42 -8.70 -3.50
N TRP A 35 -7.33 -8.17 -2.92
CA TRP A 35 -5.97 -8.54 -3.32
C TRP A 35 -5.70 -10.04 -3.17
N THR A 36 -6.07 -10.65 -2.04
CA THR A 36 -5.87 -12.09 -1.80
C THR A 36 -6.62 -12.94 -2.83
N HIS A 37 -7.85 -12.57 -3.19
CA HIS A 37 -8.59 -13.30 -4.22
C HIS A 37 -7.99 -13.13 -5.62
N ILE A 38 -7.43 -11.96 -5.93
CA ILE A 38 -6.71 -11.75 -7.18
C ILE A 38 -5.40 -12.57 -7.18
N PHE A 39 -4.63 -12.53 -6.09
CA PHE A 39 -3.34 -13.19 -5.95
C PHE A 39 -3.43 -14.71 -6.05
N LEU A 40 -4.43 -15.31 -5.40
CA LEU A 40 -4.62 -16.77 -5.38
C LEU A 40 -5.41 -17.29 -6.59
N SER A 41 -5.95 -16.41 -7.44
CA SER A 41 -6.70 -16.84 -8.62
C SER A 41 -5.78 -17.41 -9.69
N LYS A 42 -6.13 -18.58 -10.22
CA LYS A 42 -5.44 -19.21 -11.37
C LYS A 42 -5.46 -18.36 -12.65
N LYS A 43 -6.40 -17.43 -12.76
CA LYS A 43 -6.55 -16.52 -13.90
C LYS A 43 -6.79 -15.09 -13.40
N PRO A 44 -6.35 -14.06 -14.16
CA PRO A 44 -6.69 -12.68 -13.86
C PRO A 44 -8.21 -12.49 -13.71
N LEU A 45 -8.62 -11.69 -12.72
CA LEU A 45 -10.04 -11.49 -12.40
C LEU A 45 -10.52 -10.13 -12.88
N ASP A 46 -11.71 -10.06 -13.47
CA ASP A 46 -12.38 -8.81 -13.78
C ASP A 46 -13.23 -8.29 -12.62
N ALA A 47 -13.66 -7.02 -12.73
CA ALA A 47 -14.48 -6.39 -11.69
C ALA A 47 -15.84 -7.07 -11.47
N GLY A 48 -16.43 -7.65 -12.52
CA GLY A 48 -17.71 -8.34 -12.44
C GLY A 48 -17.60 -9.62 -11.61
N THR A 49 -16.57 -10.40 -11.88
CA THR A 49 -16.24 -11.63 -11.14
C THR A 49 -15.98 -11.32 -9.67
N LEU A 50 -15.24 -10.24 -9.38
CA LEU A 50 -15.00 -9.81 -8.00
C LEU A 50 -16.29 -9.34 -7.32
N MET A 51 -17.16 -8.60 -8.02
CA MET A 51 -18.45 -8.18 -7.46
C MET A 51 -19.33 -9.36 -7.09
N GLU A 52 -19.43 -10.36 -7.97
CA GLU A 52 -20.20 -11.58 -7.72
C GLU A 52 -19.64 -12.35 -6.51
N ARG A 53 -18.31 -12.49 -6.42
CA ARG A 53 -17.64 -13.16 -5.29
C ARG A 53 -17.88 -12.48 -3.94
N PHE A 54 -17.78 -11.15 -3.91
CA PHE A 54 -17.86 -10.41 -2.64
C PHE A 54 -19.27 -9.88 -2.31
N GLY A 55 -20.24 -10.02 -3.21
CA GLY A 55 -21.59 -9.45 -3.05
C GLY A 55 -21.59 -7.93 -2.93
N LEU A 56 -20.62 -7.24 -3.54
CA LEU A 56 -20.44 -5.80 -3.41
C LEU A 56 -21.09 -5.02 -4.56
N SER A 57 -21.50 -3.78 -4.26
CA SER A 57 -21.98 -2.87 -5.28
C SER A 57 -20.87 -2.50 -6.27
N LYS A 58 -21.28 -2.19 -7.51
CA LYS A 58 -20.38 -1.71 -8.56
C LYS A 58 -19.56 -0.49 -8.12
N ALA A 59 -20.19 0.47 -7.45
CA ALA A 59 -19.52 1.67 -6.97
C ALA A 59 -18.40 1.36 -5.96
N LEU A 60 -18.68 0.49 -4.98
CA LEU A 60 -17.70 0.11 -3.96
C LEU A 60 -16.54 -0.70 -4.56
N MET A 61 -16.83 -1.61 -5.49
CA MET A 61 -15.80 -2.38 -6.19
C MET A 61 -14.91 -1.46 -7.05
N SER A 62 -15.50 -0.57 -7.83
CA SER A 62 -14.74 0.38 -8.67
C SER A 62 -13.85 1.30 -7.84
N LEU A 63 -14.33 1.79 -6.69
CA LEU A 63 -13.51 2.61 -5.79
C LEU A 63 -12.34 1.80 -5.20
N SER A 64 -12.61 0.57 -4.76
CA SER A 64 -11.58 -0.30 -4.17
C SER A 64 -10.50 -0.66 -5.18
N LEU A 65 -10.87 -1.01 -6.41
CA LEU A 65 -9.94 -1.30 -7.49
C LEU A 65 -9.12 -0.06 -7.88
N LYS A 66 -9.75 1.11 -7.93
CA LYS A 66 -9.05 2.38 -8.19
C LYS A 66 -8.00 2.68 -7.12
N ASP A 67 -8.35 2.51 -5.84
CA ASP A 67 -7.42 2.69 -4.73
C ASP A 67 -6.24 1.71 -4.87
N LEU A 68 -6.53 0.42 -5.05
CA LEU A 68 -5.52 -0.63 -5.21
C LEU A 68 -4.57 -0.36 -6.40
N LEU A 69 -5.08 0.09 -7.55
CA LEU A 69 -4.27 0.47 -8.72
C LEU A 69 -3.41 1.71 -8.44
N THR A 70 -3.97 2.73 -7.78
CA THR A 70 -3.27 3.99 -7.46
C THR A 70 -2.04 3.74 -6.59
N TYR A 71 -2.12 2.78 -5.68
CA TYR A 71 -1.02 2.37 -4.82
C TYR A 71 -0.17 1.23 -5.42
N LYS A 72 -0.48 0.79 -6.65
CA LYS A 72 0.15 -0.37 -7.30
C LYS A 72 0.08 -1.66 -6.47
N VAL A 73 -0.94 -1.82 -5.62
CA VAL A 73 -1.21 -3.09 -4.91
C VAL A 73 -1.63 -4.17 -5.91
N ILE A 74 -2.35 -3.76 -6.95
CA ILE A 74 -2.72 -4.57 -8.11
C ILE A 74 -2.28 -3.83 -9.38
N LEU A 75 -2.18 -4.58 -10.47
CA LEU A 75 -1.87 -4.08 -11.81
C LEU A 75 -2.98 -4.48 -12.77
N GLU A 76 -3.09 -3.76 -13.89
CA GLU A 76 -3.97 -4.14 -14.99
C GLU A 76 -3.42 -5.41 -15.67
N GLY A 77 -4.26 -6.44 -15.75
CA GLY A 77 -3.97 -7.66 -16.49
C GLY A 77 -4.42 -7.60 -17.96
N PRO A 78 -4.30 -8.72 -18.70
CA PRO A 78 -4.86 -8.84 -20.04
C PRO A 78 -6.39 -8.67 -20.04
N LYS A 79 -7.00 -8.35 -21.18
CA LYS A 79 -8.45 -8.37 -21.27
C LYS A 79 -8.98 -9.80 -21.05
N SER A 80 -10.11 -9.92 -20.38
CA SER A 80 -10.85 -11.19 -20.26
C SER A 80 -11.31 -11.65 -21.65
N ASP A 81 -11.73 -12.92 -21.79
CA ASP A 81 -12.36 -13.45 -23.01
C ASP A 81 -13.60 -12.62 -23.45
N LYS A 82 -14.26 -11.94 -22.50
CA LYS A 82 -15.41 -11.04 -22.73
C LYS A 82 -15.01 -9.58 -23.04
N GLY A 83 -13.72 -9.30 -23.23
CA GLY A 83 -13.19 -7.96 -23.51
C GLY A 83 -13.09 -7.01 -22.31
N THR A 84 -13.44 -7.45 -21.10
CA THR A 84 -13.37 -6.62 -19.87
C THR A 84 -11.95 -6.52 -19.33
N GLN A 85 -11.67 -5.46 -18.56
CA GLN A 85 -10.37 -5.29 -17.88
C GLN A 85 -10.24 -6.28 -16.72
N THR A 86 -9.15 -7.05 -16.69
CA THR A 86 -8.80 -7.91 -15.55
C THR A 86 -7.70 -7.29 -14.71
N TYR A 87 -7.47 -7.87 -13.53
CA TYR A 87 -6.47 -7.42 -12.58
C TYR A 87 -5.60 -8.60 -12.12
N VAL A 88 -4.33 -8.29 -11.88
CA VAL A 88 -3.35 -9.19 -11.28
C VAL A 88 -2.74 -8.54 -10.05
N ALA A 89 -2.34 -9.34 -9.08
CA ALA A 89 -1.66 -8.82 -7.90
C ALA A 89 -0.27 -8.31 -8.30
N ASN A 90 0.16 -7.19 -7.72
CA ASN A 90 1.55 -6.79 -7.87
C ASN A 90 2.42 -7.78 -7.08
N PRO A 91 3.39 -8.47 -7.71
CA PRO A 91 4.30 -9.38 -7.00
C PRO A 91 5.21 -8.65 -6.00
N ASN A 92 5.39 -7.33 -6.18
CA ASN A 92 6.26 -6.51 -5.36
C ASN A 92 5.47 -5.77 -4.26
N ILE A 93 4.74 -6.52 -3.42
CA ILE A 93 3.92 -5.95 -2.32
C ILE A 93 4.74 -5.10 -1.34
N LEU A 94 6.03 -5.43 -1.15
CA LEU A 94 6.95 -4.65 -0.34
C LEU A 94 7.16 -3.24 -0.90
N GLU A 95 7.23 -3.07 -2.22
CA GLU A 95 7.34 -1.75 -2.86
C GLU A 95 6.13 -0.88 -2.50
N VAL A 96 4.94 -1.48 -2.47
CA VAL A 96 3.70 -0.79 -2.10
C VAL A 96 3.74 -0.34 -0.64
N ILE A 97 4.15 -1.22 0.27
CA ILE A 97 4.30 -0.89 1.70
C ILE A 97 5.29 0.25 1.89
N LEU A 98 6.46 0.18 1.25
CA LEU A 98 7.49 1.23 1.31
C LEU A 98 6.99 2.56 0.76
N ASN A 99 6.23 2.54 -0.34
CA ASN A 99 5.64 3.75 -0.90
C ASN A 99 4.60 4.39 0.04
N VAL A 100 3.80 3.59 0.75
CA VAL A 100 2.85 4.09 1.75
C VAL A 100 3.59 4.68 2.96
N LEU A 101 4.61 3.98 3.46
CA LEU A 101 5.48 4.48 4.53
C LEU A 101 6.14 5.80 4.15
N ARG A 102 6.76 5.87 2.97
CA ARG A 102 7.38 7.09 2.42
C ARG A 102 6.41 8.26 2.42
N ARG A 103 5.17 8.06 1.95
CA ARG A 103 4.16 9.13 1.90
C ARG A 103 3.71 9.58 3.30
N ARG A 104 3.54 8.64 4.24
CA ARG A 104 3.08 8.96 5.61
C ARG A 104 4.12 9.70 6.40
N GLU A 105 5.34 9.18 6.42
CA GLU A 105 6.40 9.73 7.23
C GLU A 105 6.82 11.11 6.70
N LYS A 106 6.90 11.28 5.37
CA LYS A 106 7.12 12.60 4.76
C LYS A 106 6.06 13.62 5.18
N ARG A 107 4.79 13.21 5.25
CA ARG A 107 3.70 14.08 5.70
C ARG A 107 3.84 14.43 7.19
N MET A 108 4.08 13.44 8.05
CA MET A 108 4.22 13.65 9.49
C MET A 108 5.38 14.60 9.81
N LEU A 109 6.55 14.37 9.20
CA LEU A 109 7.71 15.23 9.40
C LEU A 109 7.50 16.64 8.83
N ALA A 110 6.77 16.79 7.73
CA ALA A 110 6.40 18.10 7.20
C ALA A 110 5.47 18.88 8.16
N GLU A 111 4.44 18.22 8.71
CA GLU A 111 3.54 18.83 9.69
C GLU A 111 4.29 19.24 10.97
N LEU A 112 5.24 18.42 11.42
CA LEU A 112 6.13 18.73 12.54
C LEU A 112 7.01 19.94 12.25
N LYS A 113 7.62 20.01 11.06
CA LYS A 113 8.44 21.15 10.63
C LYS A 113 7.63 22.44 10.58
N THR A 114 6.44 22.42 9.96
CA THR A 114 5.55 23.58 9.90
C THR A 114 5.15 24.06 11.30
N SER A 115 4.86 23.16 12.22
CA SER A 115 4.50 23.51 13.60
C SER A 115 5.68 24.15 14.35
N GLN A 116 6.89 23.61 14.16
CA GLN A 116 8.11 24.16 14.73
C GLN A 116 8.42 25.56 14.18
N GLU A 117 8.32 25.76 12.86
CA GLU A 117 8.53 27.05 12.20
C GLU A 117 7.50 28.10 12.66
N LEU A 118 6.24 27.70 12.82
CA LEU A 118 5.19 28.56 13.34
C LEU A 118 5.54 29.04 14.75
N LEU A 119 5.92 28.14 15.66
CA LEU A 119 6.32 28.50 17.01
C LEU A 119 7.56 29.42 17.02
N LEU A 120 8.55 29.14 16.16
CA LEU A 120 9.75 29.97 16.03
C LEU A 120 9.39 31.39 15.56
N SER A 121 8.45 31.49 14.62
CA SER A 121 7.99 32.78 14.11
C SER A 121 7.27 33.61 15.18
N VAL A 122 6.47 32.96 16.03
CA VAL A 122 5.77 33.61 17.15
C VAL A 122 6.79 34.04 18.21
N ALA A 123 7.74 33.17 18.54
CA ALA A 123 8.76 33.45 19.53
C ALA A 123 9.68 34.61 19.16
N ARG A 124 9.99 34.78 17.86
CA ARG A 124 10.80 35.90 17.36
C ARG A 124 10.03 37.22 17.25
N LYS A 125 8.70 37.18 17.12
CA LYS A 125 7.84 38.36 16.93
C LYS A 125 7.24 38.89 18.22
N ASN A 126 7.13 38.05 19.26
CA ASN A 126 6.57 38.48 20.53
C ASN A 126 7.51 39.43 21.26
N GLU A 127 6.96 40.57 21.67
CA GLU A 127 7.65 41.56 22.50
C GLU A 127 7.80 41.07 23.95
N GLU A 128 6.85 40.25 24.41
CA GLU A 128 6.88 39.61 25.73
C GLU A 128 7.63 38.27 25.68
N PRO A 129 8.57 38.03 26.61
CA PRO A 129 9.36 36.81 26.65
C PRO A 129 8.47 35.60 26.94
N LEU A 130 8.38 34.68 25.98
CA LEU A 130 7.77 33.37 26.20
C LEU A 130 8.68 32.51 27.08
N ALA A 131 8.08 31.63 27.89
CA ALA A 131 8.80 30.62 28.68
C ALA A 131 9.31 29.46 27.79
N LEU A 132 10.13 29.79 26.79
CA LEU A 132 10.74 28.84 25.87
C LEU A 132 12.22 29.16 25.66
N ASN A 133 13.01 28.12 25.39
CA ASN A 133 14.41 28.28 24.99
C ASN A 133 14.47 28.26 23.46
N LEU A 134 14.85 29.40 22.86
CA LEU A 134 14.94 29.56 21.40
C LEU A 134 15.97 28.64 20.77
N GLU A 135 17.12 28.46 21.40
CA GLU A 135 18.20 27.58 20.92
C GLU A 135 17.72 26.13 20.86
N ASN A 136 16.98 25.65 21.87
CA ASN A 136 16.40 24.31 21.86
C ASN A 136 15.34 24.15 20.75
N LEU A 137 14.56 25.20 20.47
CA LEU A 137 13.54 25.17 19.40
C LEU A 137 14.19 25.14 18.01
N GLU A 138 15.30 25.85 17.83
CA GLU A 138 16.11 25.82 16.61
C GLU A 138 16.78 24.45 16.44
N ALA A 139 17.40 23.91 17.49
CA ALA A 139 17.97 22.56 17.49
C ALA A 139 16.92 21.48 17.19
N MET A 140 15.68 21.62 17.68
CA MET A 140 14.57 20.75 17.30
C MET A 140 14.27 20.84 15.79
N GLY A 141 14.31 22.05 15.22
CA GLY A 141 14.18 22.26 13.79
C GLY A 141 15.24 21.53 12.97
N GLU A 142 16.48 21.48 13.46
CA GLU A 142 17.58 20.72 12.84
C GLU A 142 17.37 19.21 12.98
N MET A 143 16.98 18.72 14.16
CA MET A 143 16.67 17.30 14.38
C MET A 143 15.56 16.81 13.44
N ILE A 144 14.51 17.60 13.22
CA ILE A 144 13.43 17.28 12.29
C ILE A 144 13.97 17.14 10.86
N THR A 145 14.80 18.10 10.43
CA THR A 145 15.40 18.07 9.09
C THR A 145 16.35 16.88 8.92
N GLN A 146 17.16 16.56 9.95
CA GLN A 146 18.03 15.39 9.91
C GLN A 146 17.22 14.09 9.82
N ALA A 147 16.13 13.97 10.58
CA ALA A 147 15.24 12.81 10.52
C ALA A 147 14.63 12.64 9.12
N GLN A 148 14.21 13.73 8.46
CA GLN A 148 13.72 13.72 7.08
C GLN A 148 14.77 13.17 6.10
N CYS A 149 15.99 13.72 6.14
CA CYS A 149 17.06 13.28 5.25
C CYS A 149 17.45 11.81 5.48
N THR A 150 17.56 11.39 6.75
CA THR A 150 17.90 10.01 7.10
C THR A 150 16.85 9.02 6.61
N LEU A 151 15.57 9.33 6.80
CA LEU A 151 14.48 8.49 6.30
C LEU A 151 14.49 8.40 4.77
N GLU A 152 14.63 9.52 4.07
CA GLU A 152 14.68 9.52 2.60
C GLU A 152 15.84 8.64 2.11
N ALA A 153 17.02 8.75 2.72
CA ALA A 153 18.17 7.89 2.43
C ALA A 153 17.89 6.39 2.70
N MET A 154 17.28 6.05 3.84
CA MET A 154 16.92 4.66 4.15
C MET A 154 15.94 4.08 3.12
N LEU A 155 14.96 4.87 2.70
CA LEU A 155 13.98 4.46 1.70
C LEU A 155 14.60 4.31 0.30
N GLU A 156 15.63 5.08 -0.04
CA GLU A 156 16.39 4.91 -1.28
C GLU A 156 17.26 3.65 -1.26
N LEU A 157 17.95 3.39 -0.14
CA LEU A 157 18.77 2.18 0.04
C LEU A 157 17.92 0.90 0.00
N SER A 158 16.72 0.94 0.56
CA SER A 158 15.80 -0.20 0.57
C SER A 158 15.45 -0.68 -0.84
N ASN A 159 15.32 0.23 -1.81
CA ASN A 159 15.04 -0.14 -3.21
C ASN A 159 16.17 -0.98 -3.85
N ILE A 160 17.39 -0.92 -3.32
CA ILE A 160 18.55 -1.64 -3.86
C ILE A 160 18.57 -3.09 -3.35
N ASP A 161 18.29 -3.30 -2.06
CA ASP A 161 18.33 -4.61 -1.42
C ASP A 161 17.16 -5.52 -1.86
N PHE A 162 15.98 -4.94 -2.15
CA PHE A 162 14.79 -5.74 -2.52
C PHE A 162 14.82 -6.34 -3.92
N LYS A 163 15.66 -5.86 -4.84
CA LYS A 163 15.88 -6.54 -6.14
C LYS A 163 16.38 -7.98 -5.96
N SER A 164 17.03 -8.28 -4.84
CA SER A 164 17.50 -9.62 -4.47
C SER A 164 16.35 -10.58 -4.12
N PHE A 165 15.23 -10.06 -3.61
CA PHE A 165 14.07 -10.86 -3.19
C PHE A 165 13.12 -11.23 -4.34
N GLU A 166 13.28 -10.62 -5.53
CA GLU A 166 12.56 -11.02 -6.75
C GLU A 166 12.86 -12.48 -7.15
N PHE A 167 13.90 -13.09 -6.60
CA PHE A 167 14.23 -14.51 -6.80
C PHE A 167 13.10 -15.48 -6.38
N LEU A 168 12.27 -15.09 -5.39
CA LEU A 168 11.11 -15.91 -4.98
C LEU A 168 9.89 -15.75 -5.93
N ASN A 169 9.89 -14.76 -6.82
CA ASN A 169 8.81 -14.54 -7.81
C ASN A 169 8.92 -15.43 -9.05
N GLN A 170 10.00 -16.19 -9.23
CA GLN A 170 10.14 -17.13 -10.36
C GLN A 170 9.33 -18.42 -10.20
N ILE A 171 8.83 -18.72 -9.00
CA ILE A 171 8.11 -19.98 -8.72
C ILE A 171 6.67 -19.95 -9.28
N SER A 172 6.09 -18.78 -9.55
CA SER A 172 4.74 -18.63 -10.14
C SER A 172 4.70 -18.70 -11.67
N SER A 173 5.84 -18.86 -12.35
CA SER A 173 5.95 -18.81 -13.81
C SER A 173 6.32 -20.15 -14.46
N THR A 174 6.40 -21.24 -13.70
CA THR A 174 6.59 -22.57 -14.30
C THR A 174 5.27 -22.98 -14.97
N PRO A 175 5.24 -23.22 -16.30
CA PRO A 175 4.09 -23.86 -16.91
C PRO A 175 3.91 -25.22 -16.24
N LEU A 176 2.68 -25.55 -15.83
CA LEU A 176 2.32 -26.93 -15.54
C LEU A 176 2.59 -27.72 -16.82
N GLU A 177 3.68 -28.49 -16.84
CA GLU A 177 3.88 -29.52 -17.85
C GLU A 177 2.64 -30.40 -17.86
N SER A 178 2.00 -30.46 -19.02
CA SER A 178 0.88 -31.34 -19.29
C SER A 178 1.40 -32.77 -19.31
N ASP A 179 1.28 -33.47 -18.20
CA ASP A 179 1.45 -34.91 -18.20
C ASP A 179 0.23 -35.59 -18.86
N SER A 180 0.52 -36.16 -20.03
CA SER A 180 -0.10 -37.33 -20.69
C SER A 180 -1.54 -37.22 -21.19
#